data_AF-A0AAU9CIY7-F1
#
_entry.id   AF-A0AAU9CIY7-F1
#
_cell.length_a   1.000
_cell.length_b   1.000
_cell.length_c   1.000
_cell.angle_alpha   90.00
_cell.angle_beta   90.00
_cell.angle_gamma   90.00
#
_symmetry.space_group_name_H-M   'P 1'
#
loop_
_entity.id
_entity.type
_entity.pdbx_description
1 polymer ?
#
loop_
_entity_poly.entity_id
_entity_poly.type
_entity_poly.pdbx_seq_one_letter_code
_entity_poly.pdbx_strand_id
1 'polypeptide(L)'
;MKKDYDEKYWNDYSEFIKTVEGLSGISPSNLLLQYEGLLEDVKSWNIENQDICKYELDYDFLIREDIQNVLNIESLKKNQFFLDFNKSVEEIDSKIKKYILFSDQQDWWKTSKLKLKTYNMR
;
A
#
# COMPACT_ATOMS: atom_id res chain seq x y z
N MET A 1 24.80 -10.54 -26.30
CA MET A 1 24.39 -11.14 -25.02
C MET A 1 24.52 -10.22 -23.81
N LYS A 2 25.58 -9.40 -23.63
CA LYS A 2 25.60 -8.40 -22.53
C LYS A 2 24.73 -7.17 -22.80
N LYS A 3 24.77 -6.64 -24.03
CA LYS A 3 23.96 -5.49 -24.46
C LYS A 3 22.44 -5.72 -24.36
N ASP A 4 21.98 -6.91 -24.75
CA ASP A 4 20.55 -7.24 -24.80
C ASP A 4 19.94 -7.34 -23.38
N TYR A 5 20.75 -7.78 -22.41
CA TYR A 5 20.37 -7.83 -21.00
C TYR A 5 20.30 -6.43 -20.38
N ASP A 6 21.29 -5.59 -20.67
CA ASP A 6 21.32 -4.20 -20.18
C ASP A 6 20.13 -3.39 -20.74
N GLU A 7 19.77 -3.60 -22.01
CA GLU A 7 18.63 -2.94 -22.65
C GLU A 7 17.29 -3.39 -22.05
N LYS A 8 17.09 -4.70 -21.85
CA LYS A 8 15.88 -5.21 -21.18
C LYS A 8 15.75 -4.66 -19.76
N TYR A 9 16.84 -4.66 -19.00
CA TYR A 9 16.85 -4.16 -17.63
C TYR A 9 16.43 -2.68 -17.55
N TRP A 10 17.02 -1.83 -18.40
CA TRP A 10 16.68 -0.41 -18.45
C TRP A 10 15.23 -0.15 -18.89
N ASN A 11 14.73 -0.94 -19.84
CA ASN A 11 13.35 -0.85 -20.30
C ASN A 11 12.38 -1.23 -19.18
N ASP A 12 12.59 -2.37 -18.51
CA ASP A 12 11.77 -2.81 -17.39
C ASP A 12 11.79 -1.77 -16.25
N TYR A 13 12.97 -1.25 -15.90
CA TYR A 13 13.10 -0.20 -14.89
C TYR A 13 12.28 1.04 -15.26
N SER A 14 12.48 1.55 -16.48
CA SER A 14 11.85 2.78 -16.94
C SER A 14 10.33 2.64 -17.06
N GLU A 15 9.85 1.50 -17.53
CA GLU A 15 8.42 1.20 -17.62
C GLU A 15 7.78 1.17 -16.23
N PHE A 16 8.42 0.48 -15.28
CA PHE A 16 7.93 0.39 -13.91
C PHE A 16 7.84 1.78 -13.25
N ILE A 17 8.93 2.55 -13.23
CA ILE A 17 8.96 3.89 -12.62
C ILE A 17 7.87 4.78 -13.23
N LYS A 18 7.82 4.89 -14.56
CA LYS A 18 6.86 5.77 -15.25
C LYS A 18 5.41 5.38 -14.96
N THR A 19 5.13 4.09 -14.90
CA THR A 19 3.77 3.61 -14.66
C THR A 19 3.32 3.91 -13.24
N VAL A 20 4.18 3.67 -12.24
CA VAL A 20 3.86 3.95 -10.83
C VAL A 20 3.74 5.44 -10.57
N GLU A 21 4.67 6.25 -11.09
CA GLU A 21 4.60 7.72 -10.96
C GLU A 21 3.38 8.29 -11.68
N GLY A 22 3.02 7.72 -12.83
CA GLY A 22 1.83 8.12 -13.58
C GLY A 22 0.50 7.83 -12.85
N LEU A 23 0.47 6.84 -11.96
CA LEU A 23 -0.73 6.46 -11.21
C LEU A 23 -0.83 7.16 -9.85
N SER A 24 0.26 7.15 -9.09
CA SER A 24 0.28 7.63 -7.69
C SER A 24 0.79 9.08 -7.56
N GLY A 25 1.38 9.64 -8.62
CA GLY A 25 2.03 10.96 -8.55
C GLY A 25 3.36 10.98 -7.77
N ILE A 26 3.82 9.83 -7.27
CA ILE A 26 5.08 9.70 -6.53
C ILE A 26 5.90 8.50 -7.02
N SER A 27 7.20 8.50 -6.72
CA SER A 27 8.08 7.39 -7.09
C SER A 27 7.71 6.10 -6.34
N PRO A 28 8.00 4.90 -6.88
CA PRO A 28 7.75 3.64 -6.18
C PRO A 28 8.40 3.56 -4.80
N SER A 29 9.61 4.10 -4.66
CA SER A 29 10.32 4.16 -3.39
C SER A 29 9.62 5.06 -2.36
N ASN A 30 9.08 6.20 -2.79
CA ASN A 30 8.33 7.09 -1.91
C ASN A 30 6.98 6.49 -1.53
N LEU A 31 6.33 5.76 -2.44
CA LEU A 31 5.08 5.07 -2.16
C LEU A 31 5.29 3.96 -1.11
N LEU A 32 6.37 3.18 -1.21
CA LEU A 32 6.74 2.22 -0.16
C LEU A 32 7.06 2.92 1.17
N LEU A 33 7.80 4.03 1.14
CA LEU A 33 8.14 4.77 2.36
C LEU A 33 6.88 5.31 3.07
N GLN A 34 5.91 5.82 2.33
CA GLN A 34 4.63 6.23 2.87
C GLN A 34 3.86 5.05 3.46
N TYR A 35 3.91 3.89 2.80
CA TYR A 35 3.29 2.67 3.29
C TYR A 35 3.97 2.09 4.55
N GLU A 36 5.28 2.27 4.69
CA GLU A 36 6.00 2.00 5.93
C GLU A 36 5.62 2.98 7.05
N GLY A 37 5.34 4.25 6.71
CA GLY A 37 4.80 5.23 7.65
C GLY A 37 3.51 4.73 8.31
N LEU A 38 2.58 4.22 7.50
CA LEU A 38 1.35 3.59 7.99
C LEU A 38 1.62 2.47 9.01
N LEU A 39 2.64 1.64 8.78
CA LEU A 39 3.01 0.59 9.74
C LEU A 39 3.46 1.17 11.08
N GLU A 40 4.24 2.26 11.08
CA GLU A 40 4.68 2.91 12.32
C GLU A 40 3.50 3.57 13.05
N ASP A 41 2.57 4.17 12.32
CA ASP A 41 1.35 4.75 12.89
C ASP A 41 0.51 3.66 13.56
N VAL A 42 0.25 2.54 12.87
CA VAL A 42 -0.47 1.38 13.40
C VAL A 42 0.23 0.76 14.62
N LYS A 43 1.56 0.76 14.67
CA LYS A 43 2.33 0.33 15.87
C LYS A 43 2.14 1.26 17.05
N SER A 44 2.01 2.56 16.79
CA SER A 44 1.90 3.60 17.81
C SER A 44 0.49 3.68 18.43
N TRP A 45 -0.51 3.08 17.78
CA TRP A 45 -1.88 2.97 18.26
C TRP A 45 -1.94 2.12 19.54
N ASN A 46 -1.68 2.77 20.67
CA ASN A 46 -1.94 2.22 22.00
C ASN A 46 -3.45 2.06 22.17
N ILE A 47 -3.88 0.90 22.70
CA ILE A 47 -5.28 0.45 22.80
C ILE A 47 -6.21 1.47 23.50
N GLU A 48 -5.66 2.45 24.22
CA GLU A 48 -6.36 3.47 25.00
C GLU A 48 -6.96 4.63 24.17
N ASN A 49 -6.59 4.82 22.89
CA ASN A 49 -7.02 5.98 22.07
C ASN A 49 -7.85 5.60 20.82
N GLN A 50 -8.84 4.71 20.97
CA GLN A 50 -9.66 4.21 19.84
C GLN A 50 -10.43 5.30 19.06
N ASP A 51 -10.73 6.46 19.67
CA ASP A 51 -11.48 7.53 19.01
C ASP A 51 -10.63 8.41 18.08
N ILE A 52 -9.30 8.47 18.26
CA ILE A 52 -8.38 9.22 17.39
C ILE A 52 -8.13 8.46 16.07
N CYS A 53 -8.22 7.13 16.10
CA CYS A 53 -8.08 6.25 14.94
C CYS A 53 -9.08 6.51 13.81
N LYS A 54 -10.10 7.37 13.95
CA LYS A 54 -11.08 7.61 12.87
C LYS A 54 -10.60 8.60 11.81
N TYR A 55 -9.74 9.55 12.15
CA TYR A 55 -9.36 10.67 11.27
C TYR A 55 -8.10 10.38 10.45
N GLU A 56 -7.17 9.56 10.95
CA GLU A 56 -5.96 9.13 10.23
C GLU A 56 -6.27 8.16 9.07
N LEU A 57 -7.45 7.52 9.09
CA LEU A 57 -7.86 6.50 8.12
C LEU A 57 -8.03 7.00 6.68
N ASP A 58 -8.27 8.29 6.45
CA ASP A 58 -8.51 8.83 5.11
C ASP A 58 -7.19 8.96 4.31
N TYR A 59 -6.10 9.37 4.96
CA TYR A 59 -4.77 9.42 4.33
C TYR A 59 -4.21 8.00 4.13
N ASP A 60 -4.42 7.13 5.12
CA ASP A 60 -4.09 5.71 5.05
C ASP A 60 -4.84 4.99 3.93
N PHE A 61 -6.06 5.44 3.62
CA PHE A 61 -6.87 4.92 2.53
C PHE A 61 -6.27 5.27 1.17
N LEU A 62 -5.84 6.52 0.98
CA LEU A 62 -5.24 6.98 -0.28
C LEU A 62 -3.96 6.22 -0.62
N ILE A 63 -3.05 6.05 0.36
CA ILE A 63 -1.81 5.27 0.14
C ILE A 63 -2.14 3.82 -0.24
N ARG A 64 -3.13 3.21 0.43
CA ARG A 64 -3.55 1.84 0.11
C ARG A 64 -4.20 1.73 -1.26
N GLU A 65 -5.00 2.71 -1.66
CA GLU A 65 -5.59 2.76 -2.99
C GLU A 65 -4.52 2.86 -4.07
N ASP A 66 -3.51 3.71 -3.88
CA ASP A 66 -2.37 3.83 -4.80
C ASP A 66 -1.57 2.53 -4.90
N ILE A 67 -1.28 1.88 -3.76
CA ILE A 67 -0.66 0.54 -3.74
C ILE A 67 -1.49 -0.46 -4.55
N GLN A 68 -2.80 -0.54 -4.31
CA GLN A 68 -3.67 -1.49 -5.03
C GLN A 68 -3.77 -1.18 -6.52
N ASN A 69 -3.83 0.09 -6.89
CA ASN A 69 -3.81 0.52 -8.29
C ASN A 69 -2.53 0.05 -8.98
N VAL A 70 -1.38 0.15 -8.31
CA VAL A 70 -0.12 -0.40 -8.81
C VAL A 70 -0.17 -1.92 -8.93
N LEU A 71 -0.59 -2.63 -7.89
CA LEU A 71 -0.62 -4.10 -7.87
C LEU A 71 -1.55 -4.72 -8.94
N ASN A 72 -2.57 -3.97 -9.39
CA ASN A 72 -3.53 -4.42 -10.40
C ASN A 72 -3.05 -4.22 -11.85
N ILE A 73 -1.85 -3.69 -12.09
CA ILE A 73 -1.34 -3.45 -13.45
C ILE A 73 -0.89 -4.76 -14.11
N GLU A 74 -1.71 -5.27 -15.02
CA GLU A 74 -1.45 -6.53 -15.72
C GLU A 74 -0.15 -6.52 -16.54
N SER A 75 0.18 -5.38 -17.17
CA SER A 75 1.37 -5.25 -18.03
C SER A 75 2.68 -5.41 -17.26
N LEU A 76 2.70 -5.11 -15.97
CA LEU A 76 3.90 -5.16 -15.14
C LEU A 76 4.11 -6.50 -14.42
N LYS A 77 3.17 -7.46 -14.50
CA LYS A 77 3.26 -8.74 -13.76
C LYS A 77 4.50 -9.59 -14.06
N LYS A 78 5.18 -9.35 -15.18
CA LYS A 78 6.45 -10.01 -15.55
C LYS A 78 7.68 -9.14 -15.37
N ASN A 79 7.51 -7.90 -14.90
CA ASN A 79 8.58 -6.94 -14.68
C ASN A 79 9.27 -7.22 -13.33
N GLN A 80 10.59 -7.35 -13.32
CA GLN A 80 11.33 -7.71 -12.10
C GLN A 80 11.16 -6.68 -10.97
N PHE A 81 11.15 -5.38 -11.30
CA PHE A 81 11.02 -4.31 -10.31
C PHE A 81 9.61 -4.27 -9.70
N PHE A 82 8.59 -4.60 -10.50
CA PHE A 82 7.23 -4.78 -10.00
C PHE A 82 7.13 -5.97 -9.05
N LEU A 83 7.78 -7.10 -9.37
CA LEU A 83 7.81 -8.27 -8.48
C LEU A 83 8.50 -7.95 -7.15
N ASP A 84 9.62 -7.22 -7.20
CA ASP A 84 10.34 -6.79 -5.99
C ASP A 84 9.48 -5.82 -5.15
N PHE A 85 8.80 -4.87 -5.80
CA PHE A 85 7.86 -3.97 -5.15
C PHE A 85 6.70 -4.71 -4.49
N ASN A 86 6.05 -5.65 -5.20
CA ASN A 86 4.95 -6.45 -4.63
C ASN A 86 5.41 -7.24 -3.40
N LYS A 87 6.62 -7.82 -3.45
CA LYS A 87 7.20 -8.50 -2.29
C LYS A 87 7.38 -7.55 -1.10
N SER A 88 7.87 -6.33 -1.32
CA SER A 88 7.97 -5.33 -0.25
C SER A 88 6.61 -4.96 0.34
N VAL A 89 5.58 -4.81 -0.50
CA VAL A 89 4.20 -4.58 -0.04
C VAL A 89 3.71 -5.75 0.81
N GLU A 90 3.88 -6.99 0.37
CA GLU A 90 3.50 -8.19 1.13
C GLU A 90 4.19 -8.29 2.50
N GLU A 91 5.46 -7.87 2.58
CA GLU A 91 6.21 -7.81 3.82
C GLU A 91 5.66 -6.75 4.78
N ILE A 92 5.30 -5.56 4.26
CA ILE A 92 4.68 -4.48 5.06
C ILE A 92 3.29 -4.91 5.53
N ASP A 93 2.45 -5.43 4.64
CA ASP A 93 1.13 -6.00 4.95
C ASP A 93 1.19 -7.01 6.08
N SER A 94 2.16 -7.93 6.01
CA SER A 94 2.36 -8.96 7.02
C SER A 94 2.76 -8.39 8.37
N LYS A 95 3.48 -7.26 8.40
CA LYS A 95 3.79 -6.54 9.64
C LYS A 95 2.55 -5.84 10.17
N ILE A 96 1.80 -5.11 9.34
CA ILE A 96 0.58 -4.38 9.73
C ILE A 96 -0.44 -5.35 10.35
N LYS A 97 -0.67 -6.50 9.70
CA LYS A 97 -1.59 -7.55 10.20
C LYS A 97 -1.31 -8.02 11.63
N LYS A 98 -0.06 -7.94 12.12
CA LYS A 98 0.30 -8.33 13.49
C LYS A 98 -0.27 -7.37 14.55
N TYR A 99 -0.52 -6.12 14.16
CA TYR A 99 -0.99 -5.07 15.05
C TYR A 99 -2.51 -4.86 14.96
N ILE A 100 -3.17 -5.43 13.95
CA ILE A 100 -4.63 -5.39 13.82
C ILE A 100 -5.27 -6.47 14.72
N LEU A 101 -5.87 -6.05 15.84
CA LEU A 101 -6.59 -6.91 16.79
C LEU A 101 -8.00 -7.28 16.29
N PHE A 102 -8.16 -8.54 15.83
CA PHE A 102 -9.37 -9.37 15.64
C PHE A 102 -10.53 -8.98 14.67
N SER A 103 -11.12 -10.03 14.07
CA SER A 103 -12.25 -10.17 13.13
C SER A 103 -12.12 -9.64 11.68
N ASP A 104 -11.25 -8.66 11.41
CA ASP A 104 -11.13 -8.06 10.06
C ASP A 104 -9.92 -8.54 9.25
N GLN A 105 -9.21 -9.58 9.69
CA GLN A 105 -7.98 -10.06 9.02
C GLN A 105 -8.19 -10.47 7.56
N GLN A 106 -9.41 -10.90 7.21
CA GLN A 106 -9.70 -11.43 5.88
C GLN A 106 -9.81 -10.34 4.80
N ASP A 107 -10.08 -9.09 5.22
CA ASP A 107 -10.33 -7.96 4.31
C ASP A 107 -9.89 -6.60 4.91
N TRP A 108 -8.84 -6.60 5.74
CA TRP A 108 -8.31 -5.36 6.35
C TRP A 108 -7.84 -4.34 5.29
N TRP A 109 -7.48 -4.83 4.09
CA TRP A 109 -7.19 -4.05 2.88
C TRP A 109 -8.47 -3.53 2.17
N LYS A 110 -9.65 -4.09 2.46
CA LYS A 110 -10.92 -3.90 1.75
C LYS A 110 -11.93 -3.06 2.54
N THR A 111 -11.83 -3.02 3.87
CA THR A 111 -12.70 -2.21 4.70
C THR A 111 -12.08 -0.85 4.99
N SER A 112 -12.60 0.21 4.35
CA SER A 112 -12.88 1.42 5.11
C SER A 112 -13.82 1.02 6.26
N LYS A 113 -13.38 1.13 7.51
CA LYS A 113 -14.23 0.84 8.68
C LYS A 113 -15.35 1.87 8.90
N LEU A 114 -15.76 2.63 7.89
CA LEU A 114 -17.03 3.34 7.95
C LEU A 114 -18.20 2.37 7.72
N LYS A 115 -18.50 1.55 8.73
CA LYS A 115 -19.91 1.47 9.13
C LYS A 115 -20.18 2.72 9.95
N LEU A 116 -20.60 3.79 9.28
CA LEU A 116 -21.34 4.85 9.95
C LEU A 116 -22.49 4.16 10.67
N LYS A 117 -22.36 3.91 11.97
CA LYS A 117 -23.54 3.92 12.82
C LYS A 117 -24.05 5.35 12.70
N THR A 118 -25.03 5.56 11.82
CA THR A 118 -25.89 6.72 11.88
C THR A 118 -26.42 6.77 13.29
N TYR A 119 -25.81 7.61 14.13
CA TYR A 119 -26.44 8.02 15.37
C TYR A 119 -27.67 8.81 14.93
N ASN A 120 -28.83 8.17 15.00
CA ASN A 120 -30.09 8.88 15.02
C ASN A 120 -30.07 9.72 16.30
N MET A 121 -29.60 10.96 16.19
CA MET A 121 -29.82 11.95 17.23
C MET A 121 -31.33 12.19 17.27
N ARG A 122 -31.96 11.70 18.34
CA ARG A 122 -33.27 12.17 18.79
C ARG A 122 -33.06 13.32 19.76
#